data_AF-A0A945NKT7-F1
#
_entry.id   AF-A0A945NKT7-F1
#
_cell.length_a   1.000
_cell.length_b   1.000
_cell.length_c   1.000
_cell.angle_alpha   90.00
_cell.angle_beta   90.00
_cell.angle_gamma   90.00
#
_symmetry.space_group_name_H-M   'P 1'
#
loop_
_entity.id
_entity.type
_entity.pdbx_description
1 polymer ?
#
loop_
_entity_poly.entity_id
_entity_poly.type
_entity_poly.pdbx_seq_one_letter_code
_entity_poly.pdbx_strand_id
1 'polypeptide(L)'
;MFLTEEDMLRHAVHIKMLEGSPSKEDLCKILKESKDTDVLLEAGNALLAQDPSEDEMRTIIFRVEKLAGTTWEILKNQQTPPSDETIVHILRHVKVLRSSVSFFAISKNVSATCLRAVLIYVPDFADLACEELLAGSPSIEDLTCIIETNALYRTKAWLRLLQQNPSRQDISFVRENIPSLKRRAEFYIKKNF
;
A
#
# COMPACT_ATOMS: atom_id res chain seq x y z
N MET A 1 -25.29 9.88 17.55
CA MET A 1 -25.53 10.17 16.13
C MET A 1 -26.70 9.28 15.73
N PHE A 2 -27.85 9.86 15.40
CA PHE A 2 -29.02 9.06 15.01
C PHE A 2 -28.83 8.55 13.58
N LEU A 3 -29.07 7.26 13.34
CA LEU A 3 -29.06 6.68 12.00
C LEU A 3 -30.19 7.28 11.18
N THR A 4 -29.93 7.56 9.90
CA THR A 4 -30.97 8.06 9.00
C THR A 4 -31.97 6.93 8.69
N GLU A 5 -33.19 7.28 8.29
CA GLU A 5 -34.18 6.30 7.83
C GLU A 5 -33.65 5.43 6.68
N GLU A 6 -32.85 6.03 5.80
CA GLU A 6 -32.15 5.33 4.72
C GLU A 6 -31.10 4.33 5.24
N ASP A 7 -30.32 4.70 6.27
CA ASP A 7 -29.34 3.79 6.87
C ASP A 7 -30.04 2.58 7.54
N MET A 8 -31.18 2.81 8.19
CA MET A 8 -31.98 1.73 8.80
C MET A 8 -32.59 0.79 7.76
N LEU A 9 -33.13 1.34 6.67
CA LEU A 9 -33.63 0.53 5.54
C LEU A 9 -32.52 -0.30 4.91
N ARG A 10 -31.35 0.30 4.68
CA ARG A 10 -30.19 -0.38 4.09
C ARG A 10 -29.68 -1.51 4.99
N HIS A 11 -29.60 -1.27 6.30
CA HIS A 11 -29.29 -2.32 7.28
C HIS A 11 -30.26 -3.50 7.16
N ALA A 12 -31.59 -3.24 7.18
CA ALA A 12 -32.59 -4.30 7.07
C ALA A 12 -32.50 -5.09 5.75
N VAL A 13 -32.19 -4.42 4.64
CA VAL A 13 -31.96 -5.08 3.34
C VAL A 13 -30.75 -6.01 3.41
N HIS A 14 -29.63 -5.55 3.97
CA HIS A 14 -28.43 -6.38 4.07
C HIS A 14 -28.63 -7.61 4.97
N ILE A 15 -29.32 -7.47 6.11
CA ILE A 15 -29.66 -8.61 6.97
C ILE A 15 -30.46 -9.65 6.19
N LYS A 16 -31.50 -9.21 5.48
CA LYS A 16 -32.33 -10.11 4.67
C LYS A 16 -31.55 -10.77 3.53
N MET A 17 -30.57 -10.07 2.94
CA MET A 17 -29.68 -10.65 1.94
C MET A 17 -28.80 -11.76 2.55
N LEU A 18 -28.30 -11.58 3.77
CA LEU A 18 -27.46 -12.57 4.45
C LEU A 18 -28.22 -13.86 4.81
N GLU A 19 -29.50 -13.76 5.16
CA GLU A 19 -30.36 -14.92 5.44
C GLU A 19 -30.57 -15.85 4.22
N GLY A 20 -30.41 -15.31 3.00
CA GLY A 20 -30.85 -15.94 1.75
C GLY A 20 -29.78 -16.72 0.97
N SER A 21 -28.73 -17.25 1.62
CA SER A 21 -27.57 -17.86 0.93
C SER A 21 -26.97 -16.92 -0.13
N PRO A 22 -26.39 -15.79 0.28
CA PRO A 22 -25.96 -14.73 -0.62
C PRO A 22 -24.84 -15.18 -1.55
N SER A 23 -24.89 -14.70 -2.80
CA SER A 23 -23.79 -14.87 -3.75
C SER A 23 -22.57 -14.03 -3.36
N LYS A 24 -21.40 -14.31 -3.94
CA LYS A 24 -20.22 -13.45 -3.76
C LYS A 24 -20.47 -12.00 -4.15
N GLU A 25 -21.26 -11.77 -5.20
CA GLU A 25 -21.62 -10.42 -5.65
C GLU A 25 -22.49 -9.69 -4.60
N ASP A 26 -23.47 -10.39 -4.03
CA ASP A 26 -24.30 -9.86 -2.95
C ASP A 26 -23.45 -9.49 -1.73
N LEU A 27 -22.52 -10.37 -1.34
CA LEU A 27 -21.61 -10.14 -0.23
C LEU A 27 -20.68 -8.95 -0.48
N CYS A 28 -20.14 -8.83 -1.70
CA CYS A 28 -19.33 -7.68 -2.10
C CYS A 28 -20.11 -6.37 -2.06
N LYS A 29 -21.37 -6.40 -2.48
CA LYS A 29 -22.27 -5.24 -2.40
C LYS A 29 -22.47 -4.81 -0.96
N ILE A 30 -22.76 -5.77 -0.06
CA ILE A 30 -22.89 -5.51 1.38
C ILE A 30 -21.60 -4.90 1.94
N LEU A 31 -20.43 -5.45 1.60
CA LEU A 31 -19.13 -4.94 2.06
C LEU A 31 -18.85 -3.49 1.62
N LYS A 32 -19.30 -3.12 0.42
CA LYS A 32 -19.12 -1.77 -0.15
C LYS A 32 -20.09 -0.75 0.41
N GLU A 33 -21.35 -1.16 0.65
CA GLU A 33 -22.44 -0.24 0.98
C GLU A 33 -22.78 -0.18 2.46
N SER A 34 -22.52 -1.24 3.23
CA SER A 34 -22.85 -1.29 4.65
C SER A 34 -21.90 -0.43 5.49
N LYS A 35 -22.46 0.20 6.51
CA LYS A 35 -21.74 0.88 7.59
C LYS A 35 -21.80 0.12 8.92
N ASP A 36 -22.63 -0.92 8.98
CA ASP A 36 -22.82 -1.73 10.16
C ASP A 36 -21.69 -2.76 10.27
N THR A 37 -20.93 -2.68 11.35
CA THR A 37 -19.73 -3.51 11.56
C THR A 37 -20.04 -4.99 11.72
N ASP A 38 -21.21 -5.34 12.27
CA ASP A 38 -21.59 -6.73 12.50
C ASP A 38 -22.08 -7.35 11.17
N VAL A 39 -22.86 -6.59 10.39
CA VAL A 39 -23.23 -6.98 9.01
C VAL A 39 -21.99 -7.15 8.13
N LEU A 40 -21.02 -6.22 8.22
CA LEU A 40 -19.76 -6.31 7.49
C LEU A 40 -18.94 -7.55 7.90
N LEU A 41 -18.92 -7.86 9.19
CA LEU A 41 -18.23 -9.03 9.71
C LEU A 41 -18.86 -10.33 9.20
N GLU A 42 -20.18 -10.43 9.24
CA GLU A 42 -20.91 -11.59 8.76
C GLU A 42 -20.73 -11.78 7.25
N ALA A 43 -20.88 -10.71 6.47
CA ALA A 43 -20.65 -10.74 5.03
C ALA A 43 -19.20 -11.12 4.68
N GLY A 44 -18.22 -10.59 5.41
CA GLY A 44 -16.80 -10.91 5.23
C GLY A 44 -16.50 -12.38 5.52
N ASN A 45 -17.04 -12.93 6.61
CA ASN A 45 -16.88 -14.36 6.93
C ASN A 45 -17.54 -15.25 5.87
N ALA A 46 -18.75 -14.91 5.43
CA ALA A 46 -19.45 -15.64 4.37
C ALA A 46 -18.67 -15.61 3.06
N LEU A 47 -18.03 -14.48 2.72
CA LEU A 47 -17.25 -14.35 1.49
C LEU A 47 -15.94 -15.14 1.57
N LEU A 48 -15.26 -15.16 2.73
CA LEU A 48 -14.08 -16.01 2.96
C LEU A 48 -14.40 -17.49 2.80
N ALA A 49 -15.60 -17.93 3.19
CA ALA A 49 -16.04 -19.32 3.04
C ALA A 49 -16.32 -19.72 1.58
N GLN A 50 -16.38 -18.77 0.65
CA GLN A 50 -16.70 -19.00 -0.77
C GLN A 50 -15.46 -18.92 -1.71
N ASP A 51 -14.25 -19.11 -1.17
CA ASP A 51 -12.99 -19.01 -1.92
C ASP A 51 -12.88 -17.70 -2.72
N PRO A 52 -12.68 -16.57 -2.02
CA PRO A 52 -12.65 -15.26 -2.65
C PRO A 52 -11.38 -15.06 -3.48
N SER A 53 -11.53 -14.28 -4.54
CA SER A 53 -10.43 -13.71 -5.32
C SER A 53 -9.60 -12.71 -4.50
N GLU A 54 -8.44 -12.33 -5.02
CA GLU A 54 -7.58 -11.31 -4.41
C GLU A 54 -8.30 -9.97 -4.18
N ASP A 55 -9.09 -9.49 -5.15
CA ASP A 55 -9.82 -8.23 -5.02
C ASP A 55 -10.91 -8.29 -3.94
N GLU A 56 -11.59 -9.43 -3.84
CA GLU A 56 -12.57 -9.71 -2.79
C GLU A 56 -11.89 -9.74 -1.42
N MET A 57 -10.74 -10.42 -1.28
CA MET A 57 -9.95 -10.41 -0.03
C MET A 57 -9.44 -9.02 0.33
N ARG A 58 -8.98 -8.24 -0.65
CA ARG A 58 -8.57 -6.85 -0.45
C ARG A 58 -9.74 -6.00 0.07
N THR A 59 -10.94 -6.22 -0.46
CA THR A 59 -12.16 -5.57 0.03
C THR A 59 -12.44 -5.95 1.47
N ILE A 60 -12.34 -7.23 1.84
CA ILE A 60 -12.53 -7.68 3.23
C ILE A 60 -11.49 -7.02 4.16
N ILE A 61 -10.20 -7.05 3.79
CA ILE A 61 -9.11 -6.45 4.56
C ILE A 61 -9.37 -4.95 4.82
N PHE A 62 -9.84 -4.23 3.81
CA PHE A 62 -10.09 -2.79 3.90
C PHE A 62 -11.38 -2.46 4.67
N ARG A 63 -12.43 -3.27 4.52
CA ARG A 63 -13.77 -2.95 5.04
C ARG A 63 -14.06 -3.59 6.41
N VAL A 64 -13.38 -4.67 6.76
CA VAL A 64 -13.67 -5.47 7.96
C VAL A 64 -12.42 -5.58 8.83
N GLU A 65 -12.21 -4.58 9.68
CA GLU A 65 -11.01 -4.50 10.54
C GLU A 65 -10.75 -5.78 11.34
N LYS A 66 -11.82 -6.39 11.89
CA LYS A 66 -11.74 -7.66 12.64
C LYS A 66 -11.23 -8.84 11.82
N LEU A 67 -11.39 -8.81 10.49
CA LEU A 67 -10.93 -9.90 9.60
C LEU A 67 -9.60 -9.58 8.91
N ALA A 68 -9.13 -8.33 8.94
CA ALA A 68 -7.96 -7.89 8.19
C ALA A 68 -6.73 -8.78 8.42
N GLY A 69 -6.43 -9.12 9.68
CA GLY A 69 -5.32 -10.03 10.02
C GLY A 69 -5.49 -11.41 9.42
N THR A 70 -6.62 -12.06 9.66
CA THR A 70 -6.90 -13.42 9.20
C THR A 70 -6.92 -13.51 7.67
N THR A 71 -7.56 -12.53 7.01
CA THR A 71 -7.60 -12.47 5.54
C THR A 71 -6.21 -12.22 4.95
N TRP A 72 -5.37 -11.39 5.59
CA TRP A 72 -3.98 -11.21 5.18
C TRP A 72 -3.17 -12.51 5.30
N GLU A 73 -3.35 -13.27 6.38
CA GLU A 73 -2.69 -14.56 6.55
C GLU A 73 -3.09 -15.56 5.47
N ILE A 74 -4.35 -15.58 5.05
CA ILE A 74 -4.80 -16.41 3.91
C ILE A 74 -4.12 -15.94 2.64
N LEU A 75 -4.26 -14.65 2.32
CA LEU A 75 -3.80 -14.04 1.08
C LEU A 75 -2.28 -14.21 0.85
N LYS A 76 -1.45 -13.96 1.87
CA LYS A 76 0.02 -14.03 1.72
C LYS A 76 0.56 -15.45 1.56
N ASN A 77 -0.23 -16.46 1.93
CA ASN A 77 0.13 -17.88 1.87
C ASN A 77 -0.51 -18.59 0.67
N GLN A 78 -1.20 -17.86 -0.22
CA GLN A 78 -1.68 -18.42 -1.47
C GLN A 78 -0.52 -18.82 -2.40
N GLN A 79 -0.83 -19.72 -3.33
CA GLN A 79 0.13 -20.20 -4.32
C GLN A 79 0.69 -19.07 -5.19
N THR A 80 -0.16 -18.11 -5.52
CA THR A 80 0.21 -16.86 -6.21
C THR A 80 0.42 -15.78 -5.15
N PRO A 81 1.57 -15.09 -5.13
CA PRO A 81 1.78 -14.00 -4.19
C PRO A 81 0.80 -12.85 -4.45
N PRO A 82 0.49 -12.04 -3.42
CA PRO A 82 -0.36 -10.87 -3.59
C PRO A 82 0.25 -9.89 -4.61
N SER A 83 -0.59 -9.27 -5.43
CA SER A 83 -0.13 -8.26 -6.39
C SER A 83 0.42 -7.02 -5.69
N ASP A 84 1.26 -6.27 -6.40
CA ASP A 84 1.78 -4.99 -5.93
C ASP A 84 0.64 -4.02 -5.58
N GLU A 85 -0.42 -3.99 -6.39
CA GLU A 85 -1.57 -3.12 -6.16
C GLU A 85 -2.21 -3.40 -4.79
N THR A 86 -2.36 -4.68 -4.44
CA THR A 86 -2.89 -5.09 -3.14
C THR A 86 -1.94 -4.74 -1.99
N ILE A 87 -0.64 -5.02 -2.12
CA ILE A 87 0.35 -4.68 -1.10
C ILE A 87 0.34 -3.16 -0.85
N VAL A 88 0.41 -2.35 -1.92
CA VAL A 88 0.40 -0.89 -1.84
C VAL A 88 -0.92 -0.38 -1.24
N HIS A 89 -2.06 -0.95 -1.63
CA HIS A 89 -3.36 -0.58 -1.08
C HIS A 89 -3.41 -0.82 0.44
N ILE A 90 -2.97 -1.99 0.90
CA ILE A 90 -2.96 -2.33 2.32
C ILE A 90 -2.02 -1.39 3.10
N LEU A 91 -0.79 -1.15 2.61
CA LEU A 91 0.16 -0.24 3.26
C LEU A 91 -0.42 1.18 3.38
N ARG A 92 -1.06 1.67 2.31
CA ARG A 92 -1.66 3.01 2.27
C ARG A 92 -2.81 3.13 3.27
N HIS A 93 -3.72 2.16 3.29
CA HIS A 93 -5.03 2.33 3.93
C HIS A 93 -5.24 1.56 5.23
N VAL A 94 -4.55 0.45 5.46
CA VAL A 94 -4.86 -0.50 6.55
C VAL A 94 -3.72 -0.53 7.56
N LYS A 95 -3.77 0.42 8.50
CA LYS A 95 -2.69 0.67 9.48
C LYS A 95 -2.30 -0.57 10.28
N VAL A 96 -3.29 -1.36 10.71
CA VAL A 96 -3.08 -2.52 11.58
C VAL A 96 -2.21 -3.61 10.93
N LEU A 97 -2.14 -3.64 9.59
CA LEU A 97 -1.37 -4.63 8.85
C LEU A 97 0.01 -4.13 8.39
N ARG A 98 0.32 -2.84 8.53
CA ARG A 98 1.52 -2.21 7.94
C ARG A 98 2.80 -2.94 8.27
N SER A 99 3.01 -3.32 9.53
CA SER A 99 4.24 -4.01 9.94
C SER A 99 4.36 -5.41 9.32
N SER A 100 3.27 -6.19 9.31
CA SER A 100 3.25 -7.55 8.73
C SER A 100 3.46 -7.52 7.20
N VAL A 101 2.79 -6.57 6.52
CA VAL A 101 2.89 -6.41 5.07
C VAL A 101 4.25 -5.85 4.66
N SER A 102 4.82 -4.93 5.45
CA SER A 102 6.18 -4.39 5.20
C SER A 102 7.23 -5.49 5.35
N PHE A 103 7.12 -6.30 6.41
CA PHE A 103 8.00 -7.44 6.59
C PHE A 103 7.89 -8.45 5.44
N PHE A 104 6.67 -8.74 4.98
CA PHE A 104 6.45 -9.58 3.79
C PHE A 104 7.11 -8.98 2.55
N ALA A 105 6.88 -7.70 2.27
CA ALA A 105 7.46 -6.99 1.13
C ALA A 105 8.99 -7.09 1.14
N ILE A 106 9.63 -6.72 2.25
CA ILE A 106 11.09 -6.73 2.38
C ILE A 106 11.63 -8.17 2.27
N SER A 107 11.04 -9.14 2.98
CA SER A 107 11.58 -10.51 3.05
C SER A 107 11.39 -11.34 1.77
N LYS A 108 10.38 -11.02 0.96
CA LYS A 108 10.09 -11.76 -0.28
C LYS A 108 10.66 -11.11 -1.54
N ASN A 109 11.44 -10.05 -1.39
CA ASN A 109 12.02 -9.29 -2.50
C ASN A 109 10.95 -8.91 -3.54
N VAL A 110 9.86 -8.31 -3.06
CA VAL A 110 8.79 -7.80 -3.92
C VAL A 110 9.29 -6.64 -4.79
N SER A 111 8.45 -6.12 -5.68
CA SER A 111 8.86 -5.06 -6.59
C SER A 111 9.33 -3.79 -5.88
N ALA A 112 10.11 -2.98 -6.60
CA ALA A 112 10.52 -1.67 -6.13
C ALA A 112 9.32 -0.77 -5.78
N THR A 113 8.18 -0.91 -6.47
CA THR A 113 6.95 -0.15 -6.18
C THR A 113 6.44 -0.43 -4.76
N CYS A 114 6.46 -1.70 -4.35
CA CYS A 114 6.08 -2.09 -2.99
C CYS A 114 7.09 -1.58 -1.95
N LEU A 115 8.40 -1.63 -2.24
CA LEU A 115 9.43 -1.07 -1.35
C LEU A 115 9.29 0.46 -1.19
N ARG A 116 8.98 1.19 -2.28
CA ARG A 116 8.65 2.62 -2.21
C ARG A 116 7.42 2.86 -1.34
N ALA A 117 6.40 2.02 -1.42
CA ALA A 117 5.23 2.14 -0.56
C ALA A 117 5.55 1.88 0.92
N VAL A 118 6.40 0.90 1.25
CA VAL A 118 6.88 0.69 2.62
C VAL A 118 7.58 1.95 3.13
N LEU A 119 8.51 2.48 2.35
CA LEU A 119 9.26 3.70 2.66
C LEU A 119 8.35 4.92 2.92
N ILE A 120 7.27 5.08 2.14
CA ILE A 120 6.33 6.20 2.26
C ILE A 120 5.37 6.04 3.45
N TYR A 121 4.83 4.83 3.66
CA TYR A 121 3.71 4.63 4.60
C TYR A 121 4.11 4.05 5.96
N VAL A 122 5.33 3.51 6.09
CA VAL A 122 5.78 2.78 7.28
C VAL A 122 7.18 3.22 7.69
N PRO A 123 7.31 4.36 8.41
CA PRO A 123 8.60 4.93 8.78
C PRO A 123 9.53 3.97 9.52
N ASP A 124 8.98 3.09 10.36
CA ASP A 124 9.76 2.11 11.13
C ASP A 124 10.53 1.10 10.26
N PHE A 125 10.11 0.93 9.00
CA PHE A 125 10.76 0.04 8.02
C PHE A 125 11.50 0.82 6.91
N ALA A 126 11.58 2.15 7.02
CA ALA A 126 12.14 3.01 5.97
C ALA A 126 13.61 2.68 5.65
N ASP A 127 14.42 2.42 6.67
CA ASP A 127 15.85 2.12 6.50
C ASP A 127 16.05 0.79 5.77
N LEU A 128 15.32 -0.26 6.16
CA LEU A 128 15.34 -1.55 5.49
C LEU A 128 14.88 -1.45 4.03
N ALA A 129 13.78 -0.71 3.76
CA ALA A 129 13.30 -0.50 2.39
C ALA A 129 14.32 0.27 1.54
N CYS A 130 15.01 1.26 2.12
CA CYS A 130 16.09 1.99 1.46
C CYS A 130 17.29 1.08 1.15
N GLU A 131 17.66 0.19 2.06
CA GLU A 131 18.74 -0.77 1.85
C GLU A 131 18.44 -1.73 0.71
N GLU A 132 17.25 -2.33 0.69
CA GLU A 132 16.83 -3.24 -0.38
C GLU A 132 16.77 -2.53 -1.74
N LEU A 133 16.15 -1.34 -1.82
CA LEU A 133 16.12 -0.55 -3.05
C LEU A 133 17.53 -0.21 -3.56
N LEU A 134 18.46 0.15 -2.68
CA LEU A 134 19.82 0.50 -3.06
C LEU A 134 20.70 -0.73 -3.36
N ALA A 135 20.40 -1.89 -2.79
CA ALA A 135 21.12 -3.14 -3.05
C ALA A 135 20.86 -3.64 -4.48
N GLY A 136 19.64 -3.43 -5.01
CA GLY A 136 19.28 -3.77 -6.38
C GLY A 136 19.78 -2.78 -7.43
N SER A 137 19.02 -2.72 -8.54
CA SER A 137 19.20 -1.77 -9.65
C SER A 137 18.10 -0.70 -9.59
N PRO A 138 18.17 0.27 -8.66
CA PRO A 138 17.11 1.25 -8.47
C PRO A 138 16.97 2.13 -9.71
N SER A 139 15.73 2.44 -10.09
CA SER A 139 15.42 3.43 -11.10
C SER A 139 15.67 4.86 -10.60
N ILE A 140 15.61 5.84 -11.50
CA ILE A 140 15.60 7.28 -11.13
C ILE A 140 14.45 7.59 -10.15
N GLU A 141 13.28 6.97 -10.34
CA GLU A 141 12.12 7.14 -9.45
C GLU A 141 12.43 6.61 -8.04
N ASP A 142 13.05 5.43 -7.94
CA ASP A 142 13.44 4.83 -6.65
C ASP A 142 14.43 5.73 -5.90
N LEU A 143 15.45 6.21 -6.59
CA LEU A 143 16.46 7.08 -6.00
C LEU A 143 15.86 8.42 -5.58
N THR A 144 14.97 8.99 -6.38
CA THR A 144 14.26 10.22 -6.05
C THR A 144 13.36 10.03 -4.83
N CYS A 145 12.65 8.91 -4.75
CA CYS A 145 11.83 8.56 -3.60
C CYS A 145 12.66 8.48 -2.31
N ILE A 146 13.83 7.82 -2.33
CA ILE A 146 14.73 7.75 -1.18
C ILE A 146 15.26 9.14 -0.79
N ILE A 147 15.66 9.94 -1.78
CA ILE A 147 16.15 11.31 -1.55
C ILE A 147 15.10 12.16 -0.84
N GLU A 148 13.84 12.06 -1.24
CA GLU A 148 12.73 12.81 -0.66
C GLU A 148 12.43 12.34 0.77
N THR A 149 12.28 11.04 0.95
CA THR A 149 11.68 10.46 2.15
C THR A 149 12.66 10.17 3.28
N ASN A 150 13.92 9.82 2.98
CA ASN A 150 14.87 9.36 4.01
C ASN A 150 16.16 10.20 4.03
N ALA A 151 16.33 10.97 5.11
CA ALA A 151 17.47 11.85 5.28
C ALA A 151 18.82 11.13 5.45
N LEU A 152 18.81 9.94 6.07
CA LEU A 152 20.01 9.15 6.32
C LEU A 152 20.58 8.60 5.00
N TYR A 153 19.71 8.10 4.12
CA TYR A 153 20.11 7.51 2.83
C TYR A 153 20.21 8.51 1.68
N ARG A 154 19.71 9.75 1.88
CA ARG A 154 19.66 10.82 0.86
C ARG A 154 20.97 11.04 0.10
N THR A 155 22.10 11.12 0.81
CA THR A 155 23.40 11.37 0.14
C THR A 155 23.83 10.17 -0.72
N LYS A 156 23.58 8.94 -0.26
CA LYS A 156 23.91 7.73 -1.01
C LYS A 156 23.03 7.60 -2.27
N ALA A 157 21.73 7.85 -2.13
CA ALA A 157 20.80 7.84 -3.26
C ALA A 157 21.11 8.97 -4.27
N TRP A 158 21.48 10.16 -3.80
CA TRP A 158 21.93 11.25 -4.67
C TRP A 158 23.15 10.86 -5.51
N LEU A 159 24.17 10.24 -4.91
CA LEU A 159 25.36 9.82 -5.66
C LEU A 159 25.03 8.74 -6.70
N ARG A 160 24.19 7.77 -6.35
CA ARG A 160 23.67 6.76 -7.30
C ARG A 160 22.89 7.42 -8.45
N LEU A 161 22.08 8.44 -8.16
CA LEU A 161 21.28 9.14 -9.18
C LEU A 161 22.20 9.78 -10.22
N LEU A 162 23.26 10.46 -9.79
CA LEU A 162 24.22 11.09 -10.70
C LEU A 162 24.97 10.10 -11.60
N GLN A 163 25.11 8.84 -11.17
CA GLN A 163 25.74 7.78 -11.96
C GLN A 163 24.83 7.25 -13.09
N GLN A 164 23.53 7.55 -13.05
CA GLN A 164 22.54 7.07 -14.01
C GLN A 164 22.24 8.05 -15.15
N ASN A 165 23.08 9.08 -15.35
CA ASN A 165 22.85 10.15 -16.34
C ASN A 165 21.43 10.74 -16.24
N PRO A 166 21.05 11.29 -15.08
CA PRO A 166 19.71 11.81 -14.85
C PRO A 166 19.44 12.99 -15.78
N SER A 167 18.18 13.21 -16.15
CA SER A 167 17.80 14.35 -16.97
C SER A 167 17.93 15.67 -16.19
N ARG A 168 17.92 16.80 -16.91
CA ARG A 168 17.87 18.12 -16.28
C ARG A 168 16.62 18.28 -15.40
N GLN A 169 15.51 17.63 -15.77
CA GLN A 169 14.26 17.67 -15.02
C GLN A 169 14.40 16.95 -13.67
N ASP A 170 15.02 15.75 -13.66
CA ASP A 170 15.25 14.98 -12.42
C ASP A 170 16.10 15.77 -11.42
N ILE A 171 17.17 16.43 -11.90
CA ILE A 171 18.02 17.26 -11.04
C ILE A 171 17.30 18.54 -10.58
N SER A 172 16.47 19.13 -11.44
CA SER A 172 15.68 20.32 -11.07
C SER A 172 14.64 19.99 -10.00
N PHE A 173 14.01 18.81 -10.08
CA PHE A 173 13.11 18.33 -9.03
C PHE A 173 13.83 18.25 -7.68
N VAL A 174 15.01 17.62 -7.62
CA VAL A 174 15.79 17.53 -6.37
C VAL A 174 16.20 18.92 -5.86
N ARG A 175 16.60 19.82 -6.75
CA ARG A 175 16.96 21.20 -6.38
C ARG A 175 15.82 21.94 -5.69
N GLU A 176 14.61 21.79 -6.22
CA GLU A 176 13.41 22.53 -5.80
C GLU A 176 12.81 21.95 -4.53
N ASN A 177 12.78 20.63 -4.41
CA ASN A 177 12.07 19.95 -3.33
C ASN A 177 12.97 19.56 -2.15
N ILE A 178 14.31 19.55 -2.32
CA ILE A 178 15.24 19.01 -1.32
C ILE A 178 16.25 20.08 -0.89
N PRO A 179 15.95 20.89 0.14
CA PRO A 179 16.78 22.01 0.56
C PRO A 179 18.24 21.64 0.83
N SER A 180 18.49 20.47 1.42
CA SER A 180 19.85 20.00 1.74
C SER A 180 20.71 19.70 0.49
N LEU A 181 20.09 19.52 -0.68
CA LEU A 181 20.79 19.21 -1.93
C LEU A 181 20.78 20.37 -2.94
N LYS A 182 20.03 21.46 -2.67
CA LYS A 182 19.86 22.58 -3.60
C LYS A 182 21.14 23.07 -4.27
N ARG A 183 22.17 23.43 -3.47
CA ARG A 183 23.46 23.91 -4.01
C ARG A 183 24.19 22.87 -4.86
N ARG A 184 24.11 21.59 -4.48
CA ARG A 184 24.73 20.48 -5.23
C ARG A 184 24.03 20.28 -6.57
N ALA A 185 22.71 20.33 -6.58
CA ALA A 185 21.90 20.23 -7.79
C ALA A 185 22.11 21.43 -8.72
N GLU A 186 22.17 22.66 -8.20
CA GLU A 186 22.51 23.86 -8.96
C GLU A 186 23.88 23.75 -9.63
N PHE A 187 24.88 23.28 -8.89
CA PHE A 187 26.22 23.07 -9.43
C PHE A 187 26.23 21.99 -10.53
N TYR A 188 25.55 20.86 -10.29
CA TYR A 188 25.44 19.79 -11.29
C TYR A 188 24.78 20.28 -12.58
N ILE A 189 23.70 21.07 -12.47
CA ILE A 189 23.02 21.63 -13.65
C ILE A 189 23.98 22.48 -14.47
N LYS A 190 24.65 23.46 -13.84
CA LYS A 190 25.57 24.37 -14.54
C LYS A 190 26.74 23.67 -15.24
N LYS A 191 27.14 22.50 -14.75
CA LYS A 191 28.29 21.76 -15.28
C LYS A 191 27.93 20.81 -16.43
N ASN A 192 26.70 20.28 -16.43
CA ASN A 192 26.33 19.16 -17.31
C ASN A 192 25.18 19.48 -18.28
N PHE A 193 24.51 20.63 -18.15
CA PHE A 193 23.44 21.10 -19.04
C PHE A 193 23.60 22.59 -19.37
#